data_AF-A0A9D7MNT8-F1
#
_entry.id   AF-A0A9D7MNT8-F1
#
_cell.length_a   1.000
_cell.length_b   1.000
_cell.length_c   1.000
_cell.angle_alpha   90.00
_cell.angle_beta   90.00
_cell.angle_gamma   90.00
#
_symmetry.space_group_name_H-M   'P 1'
#
loop_
_entity.id
_entity.type
_entity.pdbx_description
1 polymer ?
#
loop_
_entity_poly.entity_id
_entity_poly.type
_entity_poly.pdbx_seq_one_letter_code
_entity_poly.pdbx_strand_id
1 'polypeptide(L)'
;MPFFLVGCINRTKAWWCGRKGPGLWQSFYDLRRLLAKRPVVSSTSTPVFRMGAYMVLACTLLAMALVPLFGQFTPVGFPLDFVAMAYVLGLGRMALLLSAMDVGSPFEGMGASREAMLGAFTEPALFLVLGTAAAATGMGSFAAMLGQLHTTPAYGLIALPWCWRSWCCCKPRRHACRWTTLPPTWN
;
A
#
# COMPACT_ATOMS: atom_id res chain seq x y z
N MET A 1 7.54 7.54 -6.80
CA MET A 1 8.27 7.01 -5.63
C MET A 1 7.88 5.58 -5.14
N PRO A 2 6.89 4.84 -5.67
CA PRO A 2 6.48 3.57 -5.06
C PRO A 2 7.45 2.39 -5.31
N PHE A 3 8.14 2.34 -6.46
CA PHE A 3 8.98 1.20 -6.83
C PHE A 3 10.20 1.00 -5.93
N PHE A 4 10.83 2.08 -5.48
CA PHE A 4 11.96 2.01 -4.55
C PHE A 4 11.54 1.60 -3.14
N LEU A 5 10.36 2.03 -2.69
CA LEU A 5 9.83 1.69 -1.37
C LEU A 5 9.58 0.18 -1.25
N VAL A 6 9.01 -0.46 -2.25
CA VAL A 6 8.79 -1.92 -2.26
C VAL A 6 10.12 -2.68 -2.20
N GLY A 7 11.13 -2.22 -2.94
CA GLY A 7 12.49 -2.78 -2.88
C GLY A 7 13.10 -2.66 -1.48
N CYS A 8 12.97 -1.49 -0.84
CA CYS A 8 13.42 -1.26 0.53
C CYS A 8 12.68 -2.17 1.53
N ILE A 9 11.36 -2.30 1.44
CA ILE A 9 10.55 -3.16 2.32
C ILE A 9 11.02 -4.62 2.24
N ASN A 10 11.19 -5.14 1.02
CA ASN A 10 11.64 -6.52 0.82
C ASN A 10 13.07 -6.73 1.32
N ARG A 11 13.92 -5.71 1.20
CA ARG A 11 15.29 -5.74 1.75
C ARG A 11 15.28 -5.78 3.28
N THR A 12 14.46 -4.95 3.92
CA THR A 12 14.33 -4.91 5.39
C THR A 12 13.76 -6.21 5.92
N LYS A 13 12.73 -6.78 5.26
CA LYS A 13 12.17 -8.10 5.63
C LYS A 13 13.22 -9.20 5.54
N ALA A 14 13.99 -9.25 4.44
CA ALA A 14 15.03 -10.26 4.27
C ALA A 14 16.15 -10.12 5.31
N TRP A 15 16.51 -8.87 5.65
CA TRP A 15 17.47 -8.58 6.71
C TRP A 15 17.00 -9.11 8.07
N TRP A 16 15.72 -8.92 8.44
CA TRP A 16 15.15 -9.47 9.68
C TRP A 16 15.11 -10.99 9.69
N CYS A 17 14.88 -11.61 8.53
CA CYS A 17 14.93 -13.06 8.39
C CYS A 17 16.36 -13.63 8.30
N GLY A 18 17.41 -12.81 8.43
CA GLY A 18 18.80 -13.28 8.38
C GLY A 18 19.24 -13.77 6.99
N ARG A 19 18.51 -13.43 5.92
CA ARG A 19 18.82 -13.84 4.54
C ARG A 19 19.32 -12.65 3.73
N LYS A 20 20.16 -12.89 2.73
CA LYS A 20 20.52 -11.84 1.75
C LYS A 20 19.30 -11.56 0.86
N GLY A 21 18.68 -10.40 1.05
CA GLY A 21 17.51 -9.97 0.28
C GLY A 21 17.80 -9.68 -1.20
N PRO A 22 16.75 -9.54 -2.01
CA PRO A 22 16.85 -9.12 -3.41
C PRO A 22 17.43 -7.70 -3.53
N GLY A 23 17.94 -7.35 -4.72
CA GLY A 23 18.42 -6.00 -5.01
C GLY A 23 17.28 -4.98 -5.10
N LEU A 24 17.58 -3.69 -4.90
CA LEU A 24 16.58 -2.60 -4.95
C LEU A 24 15.85 -2.51 -6.30
N TRP A 25 16.53 -2.85 -7.39
CA TRP A 25 15.98 -2.84 -8.75
C TRP A 25 15.13 -4.07 -9.10
N GLN A 26 15.07 -5.08 -8.23
CA GLN A 26 14.34 -6.33 -8.51
C GLN A 26 12.86 -6.08 -8.82
N SER A 27 12.20 -5.21 -8.04
CA SER A 27 10.79 -4.87 -8.24
C SER A 27 10.49 -4.27 -9.61
N PHE A 28 11.45 -3.54 -10.21
CA PHE A 28 11.31 -3.01 -11.56
C PHE A 28 11.41 -4.11 -12.62
N TYR A 29 12.35 -5.04 -12.46
CA TYR A 29 12.48 -6.19 -13.34
C TYR A 29 11.26 -7.10 -13.29
N ASP A 30 10.70 -7.33 -12.10
CA ASP A 30 9.50 -8.14 -11.91
C ASP A 30 8.28 -7.48 -12.58
N LEU A 31 8.10 -6.16 -12.42
CA LEU A 31 7.03 -5.44 -13.11
C LEU A 31 7.16 -5.53 -14.63
N ARG A 32 8.35 -5.25 -15.17
CA ARG A 32 8.60 -5.34 -16.62
C ARG A 32 8.35 -6.75 -17.13
N ARG A 33 8.76 -7.77 -16.37
CA ARG A 33 8.52 -9.18 -16.70
C ARG A 33 7.04 -9.52 -16.68
N LEU A 34 6.26 -9.00 -15.72
CA LEU A 34 4.82 -9.23 -15.63
C LEU A 34 4.06 -8.53 -16.76
N LEU A 35 4.44 -7.30 -17.13
CA LEU A 35 3.86 -6.57 -18.26
C LEU A 35 4.13 -7.25 -19.61
N ALA A 36 5.25 -7.97 -19.73
CA ALA A 36 5.57 -8.75 -20.92
C ALA A 36 4.82 -10.09 -21.01
N LYS A 37 4.18 -10.56 -19.92
CA LYS A 37 3.39 -11.79 -19.93
C LYS A 37 2.00 -11.53 -20.50
N ARG A 38 1.52 -12.45 -21.33
CA ARG A 38 0.12 -12.43 -21.79
C ARG A 38 -0.82 -12.88 -20.66
N PRO A 39 -1.91 -12.16 -20.39
CA PRO A 39 -2.90 -12.59 -19.42
C PRO A 39 -3.60 -13.86 -19.93
N VAL A 40 -3.66 -14.89 -19.09
CA VAL A 40 -4.45 -16.10 -19.34
C VAL A 40 -5.82 -15.87 -18.73
N VAL A 41 -6.86 -15.84 -19.56
CA VAL A 41 -8.25 -15.64 -19.13
C VAL A 41 -8.98 -16.96 -19.31
N SER A 42 -9.75 -17.38 -18.31
CA SER A 42 -10.58 -18.58 -18.41
C SER A 42 -11.70 -18.40 -19.42
N SER A 43 -12.16 -19.49 -20.04
CA SER A 43 -13.25 -19.49 -21.02
C SER A 43 -14.62 -19.11 -20.43
N THR A 44 -14.75 -19.11 -19.11
CA THR A 44 -15.99 -18.82 -18.37
C THR A 44 -16.06 -17.39 -17.83
N SER A 45 -14.98 -16.60 -17.89
CA SER A 45 -14.93 -15.24 -17.34
C SER A 45 -15.60 -14.23 -18.27
N THR A 46 -16.40 -13.34 -17.69
CA THR A 46 -17.05 -12.26 -18.42
C THR A 46 -16.10 -11.05 -18.55
N PRO A 47 -16.35 -10.08 -19.46
CA PRO A 47 -15.54 -8.86 -19.53
C PRO A 47 -15.50 -8.06 -18.21
N VAL A 48 -16.41 -8.35 -17.27
CA VAL A 48 -16.46 -7.76 -15.92
C VAL A 48 -15.13 -7.96 -15.18
N PHE A 49 -14.47 -9.12 -15.35
CA PHE A 49 -13.16 -9.38 -14.76
C PHE A 49 -12.09 -8.35 -15.17
N ARG A 50 -12.06 -7.96 -16.45
CA ARG A 50 -11.10 -6.96 -16.94
C ARG A 50 -11.50 -5.56 -16.50
N MET A 51 -12.80 -5.25 -16.56
CA MET A 51 -13.33 -3.96 -16.12
C MET A 51 -13.07 -3.71 -14.64
N GLY A 52 -13.15 -4.74 -13.79
CA GLY A 52 -12.84 -4.64 -12.36
C GLY A 52 -11.41 -4.15 -12.10
N ALA A 53 -10.42 -4.73 -12.80
CA ALA A 53 -9.02 -4.31 -12.68
C ALA A 53 -8.80 -2.84 -13.11
N TYR A 54 -9.45 -2.40 -14.20
CA TYR A 54 -9.37 -1.00 -14.64
C TYR A 54 -10.09 -0.04 -13.67
N MET A 55 -11.23 -0.45 -13.12
CA MET A 55 -12.01 0.34 -12.18
C MET A 55 -11.24 0.58 -10.88
N VAL A 56 -10.56 -0.43 -10.36
CA VAL A 56 -9.72 -0.28 -9.16
C VAL A 56 -8.54 0.65 -9.42
N LEU A 57 -7.91 0.53 -10.60
CA LEU A 57 -6.84 1.44 -11.00
C LEU A 57 -7.35 2.89 -11.12
N ALA A 58 -8.53 3.11 -11.71
CA ALA A 58 -9.14 4.44 -11.80
C ALA A 58 -9.49 5.00 -10.41
N CYS A 59 -10.13 4.21 -9.54
CA CYS A 59 -10.47 4.61 -8.17
C CYS A 59 -9.23 4.98 -7.35
N THR A 60 -8.16 4.19 -7.45
CA THR A 60 -6.91 4.47 -6.72
C THR A 60 -6.19 5.72 -7.23
N LEU A 61 -6.23 5.98 -8.55
CA LEU A 61 -5.72 7.23 -9.12
C LEU A 61 -6.54 8.45 -8.70
N LEU A 62 -7.87 8.32 -8.70
CA LEU A 62 -8.77 9.38 -8.21
C LEU A 62 -8.53 9.66 -6.72
N ALA A 63 -8.41 8.62 -5.90
CA ALA A 63 -8.09 8.76 -4.48
C ALA A 63 -6.71 9.43 -4.29
N MET A 64 -5.71 9.10 -5.10
CA MET A 64 -4.41 9.77 -5.07
C MET A 64 -4.50 11.27 -5.37
N ALA A 65 -5.42 11.69 -6.26
CA ALA A 65 -5.63 13.09 -6.58
C ALA A 65 -6.33 13.89 -5.45
N LEU A 66 -7.05 13.21 -4.57
CA LEU A 66 -7.74 13.80 -3.41
C LEU A 66 -6.82 13.93 -2.18
N VAL A 67 -5.70 13.19 -2.14
CA VAL A 67 -4.79 13.18 -0.99
C VAL A 67 -3.78 14.34 -1.10
N PRO A 68 -3.68 15.22 -0.08
CA PRO A 68 -2.65 16.25 -0.03
C PRO A 68 -1.29 15.61 0.27
N LEU A 69 -0.42 15.55 -0.74
CA LEU A 69 0.91 14.92 -0.60
C LEU A 69 1.97 15.87 -0.02
N PHE A 70 1.78 17.19 -0.13
CA PHE A 70 2.76 18.21 0.27
C PHE A 70 2.09 19.39 0.98
N GLY A 71 1.48 19.13 2.14
CA GLY A 71 0.86 20.17 2.97
C GLY A 71 -0.46 20.68 2.39
N GLN A 72 -0.58 22.00 2.20
CA GLN A 72 -1.84 22.67 1.80
C GLN A 72 -2.23 22.49 0.33
N PHE A 73 -1.42 21.82 -0.49
CA PHE A 73 -1.69 21.64 -1.91
C PHE A 73 -2.42 20.32 -2.17
N THR A 74 -3.70 20.44 -2.54
CA THR A 74 -4.49 19.34 -3.09
C THR A 74 -4.92 19.70 -4.52
N PRO A 75 -4.74 18.80 -5.51
CA PRO A 75 -5.18 19.03 -6.88
C PRO A 75 -6.68 19.33 -7.02
N VAL A 76 -7.50 18.73 -6.15
CA VAL A 76 -8.95 18.89 -6.09
C VAL A 76 -9.32 19.05 -4.61
N GLY A 77 -10.03 20.13 -4.26
CA GLY A 77 -10.44 20.38 -2.88
C GLY A 77 -11.86 20.95 -2.79
N PHE A 78 -12.69 20.32 -1.97
CA PHE A 78 -14.06 20.64 -1.65
C PHE A 78 -14.35 20.36 -0.15
N PRO A 79 -15.37 21.01 0.45
CA PRO A 79 -15.78 20.64 1.80
C PRO A 79 -16.21 19.16 1.83
N LEU A 80 -15.70 18.40 2.81
CA LEU A 80 -15.85 16.93 2.96
C LEU A 80 -15.13 16.06 1.91
N ASP A 81 -13.99 16.53 1.37
CA ASP A 81 -13.07 15.76 0.51
C ASP A 81 -12.80 14.32 0.99
N PHE A 82 -12.62 14.16 2.30
CA PHE A 82 -12.25 12.87 2.89
C PHE A 82 -13.38 11.82 2.76
N VAL A 83 -14.63 12.25 2.71
CA VAL A 83 -15.80 11.38 2.53
C VAL A 83 -15.83 10.85 1.10
N ALA A 84 -15.63 11.74 0.13
CA ALA A 84 -15.54 11.35 -1.28
C ALA A 84 -14.36 10.39 -1.51
N MET A 85 -13.20 10.67 -0.93
CA MET A 85 -12.05 9.77 -0.95
C MET A 85 -12.39 8.38 -0.40
N ALA A 86 -13.06 8.31 0.76
CA ALA A 86 -13.47 7.05 1.38
C ALA A 86 -14.39 6.24 0.45
N TYR A 87 -15.42 6.88 -0.11
CA TYR A 87 -16.35 6.21 -1.03
C TYR A 87 -15.71 5.77 -2.34
N VAL A 88 -14.78 6.55 -2.91
CA VAL A 88 -14.04 6.17 -4.12
C VAL A 88 -13.19 4.92 -3.87
N LEU A 89 -12.54 4.83 -2.70
CA LEU A 89 -11.77 3.64 -2.30
C LEU A 89 -12.69 2.44 -2.03
N GLY A 90 -13.83 2.65 -1.36
CA GLY A 90 -14.85 1.62 -1.13
C GLY A 90 -15.40 1.06 -2.45
N LEU A 91 -15.71 1.94 -3.41
CA LEU A 91 -16.17 1.55 -4.75
C LEU A 91 -15.12 0.72 -5.50
N GLY A 92 -13.85 1.10 -5.42
CA GLY A 92 -12.74 0.30 -5.96
C GLY A 92 -12.67 -1.09 -5.32
N ARG A 93 -12.86 -1.18 -4.00
CA ARG A 93 -12.90 -2.46 -3.28
C ARG A 93 -14.06 -3.34 -3.74
N MET A 94 -15.27 -2.78 -3.83
CA MET A 94 -16.45 -3.52 -4.30
C MET A 94 -16.26 -4.03 -5.73
N ALA A 95 -15.66 -3.23 -6.62
CA ALA A 95 -15.31 -3.65 -7.98
C ALA A 95 -14.35 -4.86 -8.00
N LEU A 96 -13.36 -4.86 -7.09
CA LEU A 96 -12.40 -5.95 -6.92
C LEU A 96 -13.09 -7.24 -6.45
N LEU A 97 -14.01 -7.13 -5.48
CA LEU A 97 -14.77 -8.29 -4.98
C LEU A 97 -15.68 -8.87 -6.07
N LEU A 98 -16.41 -8.02 -6.80
CA LEU A 98 -17.24 -8.44 -7.93
C LEU A 98 -16.40 -9.15 -9.01
N SER A 99 -15.23 -8.59 -9.33
CA SER A 99 -14.31 -9.19 -10.30
C SER A 99 -13.80 -10.57 -9.84
N ALA A 100 -13.55 -10.77 -8.55
CA ALA A 100 -13.10 -12.07 -8.02
C ALA A 100 -14.23 -13.12 -8.02
N MET A 101 -15.48 -12.70 -7.80
CA MET A 101 -16.63 -13.61 -7.83
C MET A 101 -16.96 -14.09 -9.25
N ASP A 102 -16.64 -13.30 -10.28
CA ASP A 102 -16.95 -13.61 -11.69
C ASP A 102 -16.16 -14.81 -12.25
N VAL A 103 -14.99 -15.14 -11.69
CA VAL A 103 -14.16 -16.25 -12.19
C VAL A 103 -14.73 -17.63 -11.80
N GLY A 104 -15.70 -17.67 -10.89
CA GLY A 104 -16.46 -18.89 -10.57
C GLY A 104 -15.67 -19.98 -9.84
N SER A 105 -14.52 -19.64 -9.26
CA SER A 105 -13.66 -20.57 -8.50
C SER A 105 -13.97 -20.53 -7.00
N PRO A 106 -14.06 -21.68 -6.31
CA PRO A 106 -14.26 -21.73 -4.85
C PRO A 106 -13.18 -20.97 -4.06
N PHE A 107 -11.95 -20.92 -4.56
CA PHE A 107 -10.85 -20.22 -3.91
C PHE A 107 -10.97 -18.70 -4.01
N GLU A 108 -11.51 -18.19 -5.12
CA GLU A 108 -11.68 -16.75 -5.31
C GLU A 108 -12.83 -16.21 -4.45
N GLY A 109 -13.92 -16.97 -4.30
CA GLY A 109 -14.99 -16.67 -3.34
C GLY A 109 -14.51 -16.68 -1.89
N MET A 110 -13.63 -17.63 -1.51
CA MET A 110 -13.04 -17.67 -0.17
C MET A 110 -12.11 -16.48 0.10
N GLY A 111 -11.38 -16.01 -0.92
CA GLY A 111 -10.57 -14.79 -0.82
C GLY A 111 -11.43 -13.53 -0.74
N ALA A 112 -12.46 -13.42 -1.58
CA ALA A 112 -13.37 -12.28 -1.62
C ALA A 112 -14.10 -12.08 -0.28
N SER A 113 -14.51 -13.14 0.41
CA SER A 113 -15.17 -13.03 1.72
C SER A 113 -14.25 -12.45 2.81
N ARG A 114 -12.95 -12.82 2.81
CA ARG A 114 -11.97 -12.26 3.74
C ARG A 114 -11.74 -10.77 3.48
N GLU A 115 -11.63 -10.39 2.21
CA GLU A 115 -11.52 -8.98 1.83
C GLU A 115 -12.81 -8.21 2.14
N ALA A 116 -14.00 -8.82 2.02
CA ALA A 116 -15.27 -8.20 2.41
C ALA A 116 -15.29 -7.87 3.92
N MET A 117 -14.92 -8.84 4.75
CA MET A 117 -14.86 -8.67 6.21
C MET A 117 -13.90 -7.55 6.63
N LEU A 118 -12.70 -7.52 6.04
CA LEU A 118 -11.74 -6.44 6.30
C LEU A 118 -12.27 -5.08 5.84
N GLY A 119 -12.98 -5.02 4.71
CA GLY A 119 -13.60 -3.80 4.21
C GLY A 119 -14.64 -3.25 5.18
N ALA A 120 -15.52 -4.12 5.69
CA ALA A 120 -16.56 -3.78 6.63
C ALA A 120 -16.03 -3.14 7.93
N PHE A 121 -14.83 -3.52 8.37
CA PHE A 121 -14.17 -2.89 9.53
C PHE A 121 -13.35 -1.65 9.16
N THR A 122 -12.74 -1.63 7.97
CA THR A 122 -11.82 -0.55 7.57
C THR A 122 -12.57 0.75 7.26
N GLU A 123 -13.75 0.68 6.64
CA GLU A 123 -14.57 1.86 6.32
C GLU A 123 -14.99 2.66 7.56
N PRO A 124 -15.63 2.07 8.60
CA PRO A 124 -16.00 2.81 9.81
C PRO A 124 -14.77 3.28 10.59
N ALA A 125 -13.69 2.49 10.62
CA ALA A 125 -12.44 2.91 11.26
C ALA A 125 -11.86 4.17 10.60
N LEU A 126 -11.89 4.23 9.26
CA LEU A 126 -11.43 5.40 8.51
C LEU A 126 -12.30 6.64 8.81
N PHE A 127 -13.63 6.49 8.83
CA PHE A 127 -14.53 7.59 9.19
C PHE A 127 -14.35 8.07 10.63
N LEU A 128 -14.11 7.18 11.58
CA LEU A 128 -13.86 7.56 12.97
C LEU A 128 -12.55 8.33 13.12
N VAL A 129 -11.46 7.89 12.49
CA VAL A 129 -10.16 8.57 12.58
C VAL A 129 -10.20 9.94 11.91
N LEU A 130 -10.77 10.03 10.71
CA LEU A 130 -10.86 11.31 9.98
C LEU A 130 -11.90 12.25 10.60
N GLY A 131 -13.03 11.72 11.06
CA GLY A 131 -14.07 12.49 11.74
C GLY A 131 -13.61 13.07 13.09
N THR A 132 -12.86 12.31 13.88
CA THR A 132 -12.27 12.81 15.13
C THR A 132 -11.21 13.89 14.88
N ALA A 133 -10.40 13.75 13.84
CA ALA A 133 -9.43 14.76 13.46
C ALA A 133 -10.08 16.03 12.87
N ALA A 134 -11.17 15.89 12.11
CA ALA A 134 -12.00 17.03 11.66
C ALA A 134 -12.64 17.76 12.85
N ALA A 135 -13.16 17.02 13.84
CA ALA A 135 -13.71 17.60 15.07
C ALA A 135 -12.65 18.33 15.91
N ALA A 136 -11.43 17.81 15.96
CA ALA A 136 -10.32 18.42 16.71
C ALA A 136 -9.79 19.71 16.06
N THR A 137 -9.81 19.79 14.73
CA THR A 137 -9.32 20.97 13.97
C THR A 137 -10.42 21.97 13.64
N GLY A 138 -11.69 21.56 13.63
CA GLY A 138 -12.81 22.37 13.17
C GLY A 138 -12.85 22.58 11.64
N MET A 139 -12.01 21.85 10.89
CA MET A 139 -11.87 21.97 9.45
C MET A 139 -12.60 20.85 8.70
N GLY A 140 -13.39 21.24 7.70
CA GLY A 140 -14.13 20.30 6.84
C GLY A 140 -13.36 19.80 5.62
N SER A 141 -12.21 20.40 5.28
CA SER A 141 -11.38 19.98 4.14
C SER A 141 -10.20 19.13 4.59
N PHE A 142 -9.92 18.07 3.83
CA PHE A 142 -8.86 17.11 4.15
C PHE A 142 -7.47 17.77 4.12
N ALA A 143 -7.26 18.70 3.18
CA ALA A 143 -6.05 19.50 3.03
C ALA A 143 -5.74 20.37 4.26
N ALA A 144 -6.76 21.07 4.78
CA ALA A 144 -6.58 21.99 5.89
C ALA A 144 -6.33 21.24 7.20
N MET A 145 -7.01 20.10 7.41
CA MET A 145 -6.80 19.23 8.56
C MET A 145 -5.36 18.72 8.63
N LEU A 146 -4.82 18.22 7.51
CA LEU A 146 -3.43 17.76 7.43
C LEU A 146 -2.42 18.92 7.53
N GLY A 147 -2.71 20.05 6.88
CA GLY A 147 -1.87 21.25 6.96
C GLY A 147 -1.65 21.72 8.41
N GLN A 148 -2.72 21.77 9.21
CA GLN A 148 -2.60 22.11 10.63
C GLN A 148 -1.80 21.08 11.44
N LEU A 149 -2.00 19.79 11.15
CA LEU A 149 -1.28 18.73 11.85
C LEU A 149 0.24 18.81 11.58
N HIS A 150 0.64 19.16 10.35
CA HIS A 150 2.05 19.37 10.00
C HIS A 150 2.70 20.57 10.71
N THR A 151 1.92 21.61 11.03
CA THR A 151 2.43 22.78 11.78
C THR A 151 2.54 22.54 13.29
N THR A 152 1.99 21.44 13.80
CA THR A 152 1.99 21.15 15.24
C THR A 152 3.34 20.56 15.68
N PRO A 153 4.02 21.12 16.71
CA PRO A 153 5.37 20.68 17.13
C PRO A 153 5.45 19.23 17.62
N ALA A 154 4.32 18.61 17.97
CA ALA A 154 4.21 17.20 18.33
C ALA A 154 4.57 16.24 17.17
N TYR A 155 4.46 16.66 15.90
CA TYR A 155 4.84 15.83 14.76
C TYR A 155 6.35 15.51 14.76
N GLY A 156 7.19 16.46 15.19
CA GLY A 156 8.63 16.26 15.31
C GLY A 156 8.99 15.14 16.29
N LEU A 157 8.28 15.07 17.43
CA LEU A 157 8.50 14.05 18.46
C LEU A 157 8.11 12.63 18.00
N ILE A 158 7.16 12.50 17.08
CA ILE A 158 6.72 11.20 16.53
C ILE A 158 7.58 10.77 15.33
N ALA A 159 8.09 11.72 14.53
CA ALA A 159 8.92 11.43 13.35
C ALA A 159 10.39 11.13 13.70
N LEU A 160 10.94 11.77 14.73
CA LEU A 160 12.34 11.59 15.17
C LEU A 160 12.70 10.15 15.56
N PRO A 161 11.86 9.39 16.30
CA PRO A 161 12.14 7.98 16.63
C PRO A 161 12.24 7.08 15.39
N TRP A 162 11.44 7.35 14.36
CA TRP A 162 11.42 6.57 13.11
C TRP A 162 12.61 6.89 12.21
N CYS A 163 13.04 8.16 12.17
CA CYS A 163 14.24 8.57 11.46
C CYS A 163 15.50 7.97 12.11
N TRP A 164 15.62 8.01 13.45
CA TRP A 164 16.77 7.45 14.16
C TRP A 164 16.90 5.94 13.97
N ARG A 165 15.79 5.19 14.10
CA ARG A 165 15.83 3.73 14.10
C ARG A 165 16.06 3.12 12.72
N SER A 166 15.66 3.82 11.65
CA SER A 166 15.93 3.41 10.26
C SER A 166 17.36 3.75 9.81
N TRP A 167 17.94 4.85 10.27
CA TRP A 167 19.29 5.28 9.89
C TRP A 167 20.42 4.48 10.57
N CYS A 168 20.28 4.15 11.86
CA CYS A 168 21.29 3.33 12.55
C CYS A 168 21.45 1.91 11.96
N CYS A 169 20.41 1.40 11.29
CA CYS A 169 20.43 0.07 10.68
C CYS A 169 21.15 0.02 9.33
N CYS A 170 21.35 1.18 8.68
CA CYS A 170 21.96 1.29 7.35
C CYS A 170 23.46 1.61 7.41
N LYS A 171 24.18 1.24 8.48
CA LYS A 171 25.65 1.27 8.49
C LYS A 171 26.17 -0.09 8.01
N PRO A 172 26.69 -0.20 6.78
CA PRO A 172 27.17 -1.47 6.26
C PRO A 172 28.45 -1.85 7.02
N ARG A 173 28.36 -2.81 7.95
CA ARG A 173 29.53 -3.43 8.57
C ARG A 173 30.20 -4.31 7.50
N ARG A 174 31.09 -3.70 6.71
CA ARG A 174 32.11 -4.42 5.93
C ARG A 174 33.06 -5.04 6.97
N HIS A 175 33.49 -6.28 6.73
CA HIS A 175 34.45 -7.08 7.51
C HIS A 175 33.86 -8.02 8.60
N ALA A 176 34.22 -9.31 8.45
CA ALA A 176 33.88 -10.52 9.23
C ALA A 176 32.46 -11.10 8.97
N CYS A 177 32.24 -12.34 8.53
CA CYS A 177 33.03 -13.54 8.68
C CYS A 177 33.25 -14.30 7.37
N ARG A 178 34.52 -14.58 7.20
CA ARG A 178 35.21 -15.53 6.34
C ARG A 178 34.57 -16.94 6.42
N TRP A 179 34.46 -17.52 5.23
CA TRP A 179 34.27 -18.93 4.92
C TRP A 179 34.96 -19.89 5.89
N THR A 180 34.20 -20.81 6.48
CA THR A 180 34.72 -22.14 6.84
C THR A 180 33.90 -23.18 6.08
N THR A 181 34.58 -23.73 5.08
CA THR A 181 34.28 -24.98 4.39
C THR A 181 34.13 -26.11 5.40
N LEU A 182 33.00 -26.82 5.40
CA LEU A 182 32.86 -28.15 5.97
C LEU A 182 32.67 -29.14 4.80
N PRO A 183 33.49 -30.20 4.68
CA PRO A 183 33.35 -31.18 3.61
C PRO A 183 32.16 -32.13 3.86
N PRO A 184 31.57 -32.72 2.80
CA PRO A 184 30.53 -33.72 2.94
C PRO A 184 31.19 -35.09 3.16
N THR A 185 30.99 -35.71 4.32
CA THR A 185 31.25 -37.15 4.48
C THR A 185 29.91 -37.86 4.60
N TRP A 186 29.56 -38.55 3.51
CA TRP A 186 28.59 -39.65 3.51
C TRP A 186 29.25 -40.85 4.19
N ASN A 187 28.62 -41.35 5.25
CA ASN A 187 28.61 -42.77 5.63
C ASN A 187 27.39 -43.04 6.49
#